data_AF-X1L740-F1
#
_entry.id   AF-X1L740-F1
#
_cell.length_a   1.000
_cell.length_b   1.000
_cell.length_c   1.000
_cell.angle_alpha   90.00
_cell.angle_beta   90.00
_cell.angle_gamma   90.00
#
_symmetry.space_group_name_H-M   'P 1'
#
loop_
_entity.id
_entity.type
_entity.pdbx_description
1 polymer ?
#
loop_
_entity_poly.entity_id
_entity_poly.type
_entity_poly.pdbx_seq_one_letter_code
_entity_poly.pdbx_strand_id
1 'polypeptide(L)'
;NDPDYETIGLGTRIFLGGGIGYVIGEGTQHNPSNRFGTLFLKGDLKQMSSEYLRGATYEKYGTTMFVGVGIPIPILNEGLAKKTAIKNEDILTDIVDYGVPRRDRPKLKQVNYKELESGYVEINGKKIKCSSLSSLFYARKIAKTLKKWIQEGKFFLNPPAETLPTNTIYKPMNQISELRFVKRQ
;
A
#
# COMPACT_ATOMS: atom_id res chain seq x y z
N ASN A 1 6.34 -3.13 6.65
CA ASN A 1 7.16 -3.25 7.88
C ASN A 1 6.55 -4.18 8.93
N ASP A 2 5.38 -4.79 8.68
CA ASP A 2 4.88 -5.97 9.41
C ASP A 2 4.61 -7.08 8.38
N PRO A 3 5.67 -7.74 7.85
CA PRO A 3 5.55 -8.69 6.73
C PRO A 3 4.81 -9.98 7.09
N ASP A 4 4.79 -10.34 8.38
CA ASP A 4 4.22 -11.60 8.86
C ASP A 4 2.84 -11.39 9.54
N TYR A 5 2.29 -10.18 9.46
CA TYR A 5 0.99 -9.80 10.02
C TYR A 5 0.86 -10.06 11.53
N GLU A 6 1.94 -9.83 12.29
CA GLU A 6 1.95 -10.01 13.75
C GLU A 6 1.07 -8.97 14.47
N THR A 7 0.98 -7.76 13.91
CA THR A 7 0.27 -6.63 14.53
C THR A 7 -0.88 -6.11 13.66
N ILE A 8 -0.85 -6.39 12.35
CA ILE A 8 -1.86 -5.95 11.40
C ILE A 8 -2.73 -7.14 11.00
N GLY A 9 -4.00 -7.09 11.39
CA GLY A 9 -4.98 -8.11 11.03
C GLY A 9 -6.42 -7.69 11.27
N LEU A 10 -7.34 -8.65 11.25
CA LEU A 10 -8.77 -8.42 11.42
C LEU A 10 -9.04 -7.62 12.71
N GLY A 11 -9.81 -6.54 12.60
CA GLY A 11 -10.17 -5.68 13.73
C GLY A 11 -9.10 -4.67 14.15
N THR A 12 -7.93 -4.63 13.51
CA THR A 12 -6.88 -3.64 13.82
C THR A 12 -7.40 -2.23 13.54
N ARG A 13 -7.36 -1.35 14.55
CA ARG A 13 -7.69 0.08 14.39
C ARG A 13 -6.63 0.78 13.57
N ILE A 14 -7.08 1.66 12.67
CA ILE A 14 -6.22 2.42 11.78
C ILE A 14 -6.69 3.87 11.64
N PHE A 15 -5.79 4.75 11.24
CA PHE A 15 -6.18 6.02 10.64
C PHE A 15 -6.65 5.77 9.21
N LEU A 16 -7.84 6.24 8.87
CA LEU A 16 -8.38 6.13 7.52
C LEU A 16 -9.10 7.43 7.14
N GLY A 17 -8.56 8.13 6.14
CA GLY A 17 -9.17 9.32 5.56
C GLY A 17 -9.33 10.49 6.54
N GLY A 18 -8.63 10.54 7.67
CA GLY A 18 -8.83 11.56 8.70
C GLY A 18 -9.67 11.12 9.89
N GLY A 19 -10.29 9.95 9.83
CA GLY A 19 -11.03 9.33 10.93
C GLY A 19 -10.41 8.01 11.40
N ILE A 20 -11.13 7.33 12.29
CA ILE A 20 -10.79 5.97 12.73
C ILE A 20 -11.44 4.96 11.77
N GLY A 21 -10.62 4.05 11.25
CA GLY A 21 -11.04 2.90 10.46
C GLY A 21 -10.55 1.59 11.06
N TYR A 22 -10.87 0.50 10.37
CA TYR A 22 -10.53 -0.86 10.77
C TYR A 22 -10.06 -1.67 9.57
N VAL A 23 -9.08 -2.54 9.78
CA VAL A 23 -8.81 -3.66 8.88
C VAL A 23 -9.90 -4.71 9.10
N ILE A 24 -10.57 -5.14 8.05
CA ILE A 24 -11.65 -6.13 8.10
C ILE A 24 -11.31 -7.43 7.37
N GLY A 25 -10.07 -7.58 6.93
CA GLY A 25 -9.55 -8.77 6.24
C GLY A 25 -8.50 -8.41 5.21
N GLU A 26 -8.12 -9.39 4.40
CA GLU A 26 -7.26 -9.22 3.24
C GLU A 26 -8.01 -8.63 2.05
N GLY A 27 -7.28 -7.89 1.21
CA GLY A 27 -7.83 -7.38 -0.04
C GLY A 27 -7.93 -8.48 -1.11
N THR A 28 -8.71 -8.23 -2.16
CA THR A 28 -8.95 -9.22 -3.23
C THR A 28 -7.70 -9.60 -4.04
N GLN A 29 -6.65 -8.78 -3.98
CA GLN A 29 -5.38 -9.03 -4.66
C GLN A 29 -4.27 -9.45 -3.68
N HIS A 30 -4.63 -9.90 -2.48
CA HIS A 30 -3.67 -10.27 -1.45
C HIS A 30 -2.80 -11.45 -1.92
N ASN A 31 -1.49 -11.21 -2.02
CA ASN A 31 -0.48 -12.16 -2.47
C ASN A 31 0.81 -12.00 -1.64
N PRO A 32 0.76 -12.38 -0.36
CA PRO A 32 1.84 -12.16 0.61
C PRO A 32 3.10 -12.95 0.25
N SER A 33 2.97 -14.12 -0.37
CA SER A 33 4.08 -14.94 -0.87
C SER A 33 4.98 -14.20 -1.87
N ASN A 34 4.42 -13.25 -2.62
CA ASN A 34 5.15 -12.39 -3.56
C ASN A 34 5.42 -10.98 -3.00
N ARG A 35 5.40 -10.82 -1.67
CA ARG A 35 5.56 -9.53 -0.98
C ARG A 35 4.52 -8.48 -1.40
N PHE A 36 3.34 -8.93 -1.81
CA PHE A 36 2.24 -8.07 -2.27
C PHE A 36 1.00 -8.28 -1.39
N GLY A 37 1.07 -7.76 -0.17
CA GLY A 37 -0.04 -7.75 0.77
C GLY A 37 -1.04 -6.63 0.47
N THR A 38 -2.33 -6.97 0.34
CA THR A 38 -3.40 -5.96 0.27
C THR A 38 -4.36 -6.11 1.45
N LEU A 39 -4.96 -5.00 1.89
CA LEU A 39 -5.86 -4.96 3.04
C LEU A 39 -7.27 -4.58 2.59
N PHE A 40 -8.28 -5.14 3.24
CA PHE A 40 -9.66 -4.67 3.15
C PHE A 40 -9.96 -3.76 4.35
N LEU A 41 -10.31 -2.51 4.07
CA LEU A 41 -10.47 -1.46 5.07
C LEU A 41 -11.93 -0.99 5.14
N LYS A 42 -12.38 -0.71 6.37
CA LYS A 42 -13.68 -0.10 6.66
C LYS A 42 -13.48 1.20 7.42
N GLY A 43 -14.20 2.26 7.06
CA GLY A 43 -14.26 3.50 7.84
C GLY A 43 -15.58 4.25 7.63
N ASP A 44 -15.86 5.19 8.53
CA ASP A 44 -17.02 6.08 8.44
C ASP A 44 -16.64 7.37 7.72
N LEU A 45 -17.20 7.58 6.52
CA LEU A 45 -16.95 8.77 5.70
C LEU A 45 -17.34 10.07 6.41
N LYS A 46 -18.29 10.07 7.34
CA LYS A 46 -18.70 11.27 8.08
C LYS A 46 -17.60 11.82 9.00
N GLN A 47 -16.66 10.96 9.39
CA GLN A 47 -15.50 11.32 10.22
C GLN A 47 -14.26 11.63 9.40
N MET A 48 -14.32 11.43 8.08
CA MET A 48 -13.19 11.65 7.18
C MET A 48 -13.11 13.11 6.75
N SER A 49 -11.92 13.53 6.35
CA SER A 49 -11.64 14.85 5.84
C SER A 49 -11.23 14.77 4.37
N SER A 50 -11.72 15.73 3.59
CA SER A 50 -11.30 15.90 2.20
C SER A 50 -9.79 16.07 2.07
N GLU A 51 -9.09 16.53 3.12
CA GLU A 51 -7.63 16.57 3.16
C GLU A 51 -6.98 15.22 2.84
N TYR A 52 -7.53 14.12 3.37
CA TYR A 52 -6.98 12.77 3.22
C TYR A 52 -7.80 11.89 2.27
N LEU A 53 -8.90 12.40 1.73
CA LEU A 53 -9.76 11.67 0.81
C LEU A 53 -10.05 12.54 -0.42
N ARG A 54 -9.36 12.25 -1.53
CA ARG A 54 -9.43 13.04 -2.76
C ARG A 54 -9.73 12.16 -3.96
N GLY A 55 -10.77 12.49 -4.70
CA GLY A 55 -10.97 11.97 -6.05
C GLY A 55 -9.87 12.47 -6.98
N ALA A 56 -9.43 11.64 -7.91
CA ALA A 56 -8.46 12.00 -8.93
C ALA A 56 -8.72 11.25 -10.23
N THR A 57 -8.07 11.68 -11.31
CA THR A 57 -8.13 11.00 -12.61
C THR A 57 -6.71 10.79 -13.08
N TYR A 58 -6.38 9.54 -13.40
CA TYR A 58 -5.11 9.19 -14.02
C TYR A 58 -5.31 9.01 -15.52
N GLU A 59 -4.47 9.66 -16.31
CA GLU A 59 -4.46 9.48 -17.76
C GLU A 59 -4.31 7.98 -18.09
N LYS A 60 -5.15 7.47 -19.00
CA LYS A 60 -5.19 6.06 -19.44
C LYS A 60 -5.58 5.02 -18.38
N TYR A 61 -5.62 5.38 -17.10
CA TYR A 61 -6.11 4.51 -16.03
C TYR A 61 -7.57 4.83 -15.64
N GLY A 62 -7.96 6.11 -15.68
CA GLY A 62 -9.32 6.57 -15.40
C GLY A 62 -9.50 7.17 -14.00
N THR A 63 -10.74 7.20 -13.54
CA THR A 63 -11.13 7.72 -12.22
C THR A 63 -10.51 6.88 -11.11
N THR A 64 -9.91 7.54 -10.13
CA THR A 64 -9.24 6.95 -8.99
C THR A 64 -9.50 7.78 -7.72
N MET A 65 -8.95 7.34 -6.60
CA MET A 65 -9.04 8.03 -5.33
C MET A 65 -7.72 7.91 -4.56
N PHE A 66 -7.26 9.03 -4.01
CA PHE A 66 -6.22 9.04 -2.99
C PHE A 66 -6.86 8.98 -1.62
N VAL A 67 -6.42 8.02 -0.82
CA VAL A 67 -6.85 7.85 0.56
C VAL A 67 -5.65 7.82 1.49
N GLY A 68 -5.69 8.64 2.53
CA GLY A 68 -4.72 8.63 3.61
C GLY A 68 -4.97 7.44 4.53
N VAL A 69 -4.00 6.56 4.64
CA VAL A 69 -4.03 5.39 5.53
C VAL A 69 -2.83 5.45 6.45
N GLY A 70 -3.03 5.20 7.74
CA GLY A 70 -1.95 5.06 8.71
C GLY A 70 -2.25 3.93 9.67
N ILE A 71 -1.30 3.00 9.81
CA ILE A 71 -1.45 1.83 10.68
C ILE A 71 -0.34 1.90 11.72
N PRO A 72 -0.67 2.01 13.02
CA PRO A 72 0.34 1.97 14.06
C PRO A 72 0.91 0.55 14.19
N ILE A 73 2.23 0.42 14.17
CA ILE A 73 2.92 -0.84 14.47
C ILE A 73 3.54 -0.70 15.87
N PRO A 74 2.92 -1.28 16.91
CA PRO A 74 3.52 -1.28 18.25
C PRO A 74 4.77 -2.15 18.27
N ILE A 75 5.89 -1.61 18.76
CA ILE A 75 7.13 -2.37 18.89
C ILE A 75 7.05 -3.19 20.19
N LEU A 76 6.55 -4.42 20.08
CA LEU A 76 6.31 -5.31 21.22
C LEU A 76 7.49 -6.26 21.51
N ASN A 77 8.37 -6.48 20.53
CA ASN A 77 9.51 -7.37 20.64
C ASN A 77 10.64 -6.96 19.69
N GLU A 78 11.83 -7.56 19.85
CA GLU A 78 13.01 -7.28 19.03
C GLU A 78 12.84 -7.67 17.55
N GLY A 79 12.05 -8.70 17.27
CA GLY A 79 11.72 -9.12 15.90
C GLY A 79 10.96 -8.05 15.14
N LEU A 80 9.94 -7.45 15.76
CA LEU A 80 9.20 -6.31 15.21
C LEU A 80 10.09 -5.08 15.04
N ALA A 81 10.95 -4.80 16.02
CA ALA A 81 11.94 -3.72 15.91
C ALA A 81 12.84 -3.92 14.68
N LYS A 82 13.35 -5.15 14.48
CA LYS A 82 14.18 -5.49 13.32
C LYS A 82 13.43 -5.36 11.99
N LYS A 83 12.18 -5.84 11.91
CA LYS A 83 11.33 -5.76 10.71
C LYS A 83 10.97 -4.31 10.35
N THR A 84 10.80 -3.45 11.34
CA THR A 84 10.49 -2.02 11.14
C THR A 84 11.72 -1.17 10.84
N ALA A 85 12.92 -1.63 11.17
CA ALA A 85 14.19 -0.94 10.93
C ALA A 85 14.78 -1.11 9.51
N ILE A 86 14.08 -1.81 8.59
CA ILE A 86 14.51 -2.01 7.21
C ILE A 86 14.73 -0.67 6.48
N LYS A 87 15.81 -0.54 5.72
CA LYS A 87 16.15 0.69 4.99
C LYS A 87 15.59 0.67 3.57
N ASN A 88 15.41 1.85 2.99
CA ASN A 88 14.94 2.00 1.61
C ASN A 88 15.85 1.32 0.56
N GLU A 89 17.14 1.14 0.84
CA GLU A 89 18.07 0.39 -0.03
C GLU A 89 17.86 -1.12 -0.01
N ASP A 90 17.27 -1.64 1.08
CA ASP A 90 17.00 -3.07 1.28
C ASP A 90 15.60 -3.48 0.79
N ILE A 91 14.72 -2.51 0.50
CA ILE A 91 13.37 -2.76 -0.02
C ILE A 91 13.42 -2.82 -1.54
N LEU A 92 13.36 -4.03 -2.09
CA LEU A 92 13.35 -4.29 -3.53
C LEU A 92 11.93 -4.30 -4.09
N THR A 93 11.77 -3.78 -5.30
CA THR A 93 10.53 -3.84 -6.09
C THR A 93 10.84 -3.96 -7.58
N ASP A 94 9.87 -4.46 -8.33
CA ASP A 94 9.98 -4.62 -9.78
C ASP A 94 9.39 -3.41 -10.51
N ILE A 95 10.06 -2.95 -11.58
CA ILE A 95 9.51 -2.02 -12.55
C ILE A 95 8.69 -2.82 -13.56
N VAL A 96 7.41 -2.46 -13.72
CA VAL A 96 6.45 -3.20 -14.54
C VAL A 96 5.95 -2.32 -15.68
N ASP A 97 5.90 -2.87 -16.90
CA ASP A 97 5.40 -2.15 -18.08
C ASP A 97 3.87 -2.24 -18.21
N TYR A 98 3.19 -1.13 -17.93
CA TYR A 98 1.74 -1.00 -18.09
C TYR A 98 1.29 -0.77 -19.54
N GLY A 99 2.21 -0.48 -20.47
CA GLY A 99 1.94 -0.36 -21.90
C GLY A 99 1.61 -1.69 -22.56
N VAL A 100 2.00 -2.82 -21.96
CA VAL A 100 1.64 -4.15 -22.44
C VAL A 100 0.27 -4.55 -21.87
N PRO A 101 -0.78 -4.67 -22.70
CA PRO A 101 -2.14 -4.94 -22.25
C PRO A 101 -2.33 -6.43 -21.96
N ARG A 102 -1.57 -6.98 -21.02
CA ARG A 102 -1.74 -8.33 -20.50
C ARG A 102 -1.62 -8.34 -18.99
N ARG A 103 -2.20 -9.36 -18.33
CA ARG A 103 -2.23 -9.43 -16.86
C ARG A 103 -0.86 -9.67 -16.26
N ASP A 104 -0.10 -10.61 -16.82
CA ASP A 104 1.29 -10.87 -16.45
C ASP A 104 2.23 -9.92 -17.19
N ARG A 105 2.32 -8.70 -16.68
CA ARG A 105 3.10 -7.64 -17.32
C ARG A 105 4.60 -7.93 -17.22
N PRO A 106 5.40 -7.60 -18.26
CA PRO A 106 6.84 -7.77 -18.21
C PRO A 106 7.45 -6.98 -17.05
N LYS A 107 8.33 -7.64 -16.30
CA LYS A 107 9.21 -7.00 -15.31
C LYS A 107 10.46 -6.51 -16.05
N LEU A 108 10.63 -5.21 -16.13
CA LEU A 108 11.71 -4.58 -16.89
C LEU A 108 13.05 -4.61 -16.13
N LYS A 109 12.99 -4.35 -14.82
CA LYS A 109 14.17 -4.23 -13.94
C LYS A 109 13.71 -4.35 -12.49
N GLN A 110 14.57 -4.86 -11.62
CA GLN A 110 14.40 -4.74 -10.17
C GLN A 110 15.19 -3.55 -9.63
N VAL A 111 14.56 -2.74 -8.78
CA VAL A 111 15.14 -1.53 -8.17
C VAL A 111 14.84 -1.51 -6.68
N ASN A 112 15.52 -0.64 -5.93
CA ASN A 112 15.19 -0.40 -4.52
C ASN A 112 14.48 0.94 -4.30
N TYR A 113 13.85 1.10 -3.14
CA TYR A 113 13.13 2.33 -2.80
C TYR A 113 14.05 3.55 -2.71
N LYS A 114 15.33 3.38 -2.36
CA LYS A 114 16.31 4.48 -2.35
C LYS A 114 16.54 5.05 -3.77
N GLU A 115 16.63 4.20 -4.79
CA GLU A 115 16.71 4.63 -6.19
C GLU A 115 15.42 5.36 -6.60
N LEU A 116 14.23 4.81 -6.26
CA LEU A 116 12.95 5.45 -6.56
C LEU A 116 12.77 6.82 -5.90
N GLU A 117 13.21 6.97 -4.65
CA GLU A 117 13.17 8.25 -3.92
C GLU A 117 14.13 9.30 -4.49
N SER A 118 15.17 8.89 -5.23
CA SER A 118 16.05 9.83 -5.93
C SER A 118 15.33 10.62 -7.04
N GLY A 119 14.14 10.16 -7.44
CA GLY A 119 13.33 10.77 -8.52
C GLY A 119 13.76 10.34 -9.92
N TYR A 120 14.73 9.42 -10.04
CA TYR A 120 15.16 8.86 -11.30
C TYR A 120 15.47 7.37 -11.17
N VAL A 121 15.22 6.63 -12.25
CA VAL A 121 15.63 5.23 -12.44
C VAL A 121 16.31 5.08 -13.79
N GLU A 122 17.26 4.17 -13.89
CA GLU A 122 17.90 3.84 -15.17
C GLU A 122 17.29 2.57 -15.75
N ILE A 123 16.78 2.65 -16.99
CA ILE A 123 16.23 1.51 -17.74
C ILE A 123 16.87 1.52 -19.14
N ASN A 124 17.48 0.40 -19.53
CA ASN A 124 18.13 0.25 -20.85
C ASN A 124 19.13 1.39 -21.18
N GLY A 125 19.96 1.80 -20.20
CA GLY A 125 20.93 2.88 -20.36
C GLY A 125 20.34 4.30 -20.41
N LYS A 126 19.02 4.43 -20.21
CA LYS A 126 18.32 5.73 -20.21
C LYS A 126 17.88 6.10 -18.80
N LYS A 127 18.21 7.33 -18.38
CA LYS A 127 17.74 7.92 -17.13
C LYS A 127 16.31 8.42 -17.31
N ILE A 128 15.37 7.83 -16.58
CA ILE A 128 13.94 8.12 -16.64
C ILE A 128 13.51 8.73 -15.31
N LYS A 129 12.73 9.82 -15.37
CA LYS A 129 12.18 10.46 -14.18
C LYS A 129 11.08 9.60 -13.57
N CYS A 130 11.10 9.39 -12.27
CA CYS A 130 10.04 8.75 -11.51
C CYS A 130 9.45 9.71 -10.47
N SER A 131 8.17 9.52 -10.16
CA SER A 131 7.46 10.23 -9.11
C SER A 131 6.70 9.25 -8.24
N SER A 132 6.72 9.48 -6.93
CA SER A 132 5.95 8.68 -5.99
C SER A 132 4.46 9.01 -6.10
N LEU A 133 3.62 7.99 -6.05
CA LEU A 133 2.17 8.15 -5.88
C LEU A 133 1.80 8.47 -4.43
N SER A 134 2.66 8.11 -3.48
CA SER A 134 2.50 8.39 -2.06
C SER A 134 3.22 9.66 -1.66
N SER A 135 2.55 10.52 -0.90
CA SER A 135 3.14 11.75 -0.37
C SER A 135 3.79 11.52 0.99
N LEU A 136 5.11 11.69 1.07
CA LEU A 136 5.85 11.62 2.34
C LEU A 136 5.43 12.73 3.32
N PHE A 137 5.02 13.89 2.81
CA PHE A 137 4.49 14.97 3.65
C PHE A 137 3.24 14.53 4.40
N TYR A 138 2.26 13.98 3.67
CA TYR A 138 1.03 13.46 4.28
C TYR A 138 1.29 12.23 5.14
N ALA A 139 2.19 11.32 4.75
CA ALA A 139 2.57 10.18 5.59
C ALA A 139 3.11 10.62 6.96
N ARG A 140 4.02 11.62 6.99
CA ARG A 140 4.54 12.20 8.25
C ARG A 140 3.45 12.92 9.04
N LYS A 141 2.54 13.62 8.37
CA LYS A 141 1.40 14.28 9.02
C LYS A 141 0.48 13.26 9.69
N ILE A 142 0.11 12.18 8.98
CA ILE A 142 -0.70 11.08 9.52
C ILE A 142 -0.01 10.43 10.72
N ALA A 143 1.29 10.14 10.63
CA ALA A 143 2.06 9.55 11.73
C ALA A 143 2.04 10.44 12.99
N LYS A 144 2.21 11.76 12.83
CA LYS A 144 2.12 12.72 13.94
C LYS A 144 0.71 12.78 14.54
N THR A 145 -0.32 12.77 13.69
CA THR A 145 -1.73 12.77 14.14
C THR A 145 -2.04 11.50 14.93
N LEU A 146 -1.66 10.32 14.43
CA LEU A 146 -1.81 9.05 15.15
C LEU A 146 -1.11 9.08 16.50
N LYS A 147 0.16 9.53 16.53
CA LYS A 147 0.90 9.69 17.79
C LYS A 147 0.13 10.54 18.80
N LYS A 148 -0.39 11.69 18.36
CA LYS A 148 -1.18 12.59 19.21
C LYS A 148 -2.45 11.91 19.73
N TRP A 149 -3.22 11.25 18.87
CA TRP A 149 -4.46 10.58 19.29
C TRP A 149 -4.21 9.45 20.28
N ILE A 150 -3.10 8.72 20.12
CA ILE A 150 -2.69 7.66 21.06
C ILE A 150 -2.33 8.27 22.41
N GLN A 151 -1.51 9.32 22.43
CA GLN A 151 -1.10 10.00 23.67
C GLN A 151 -2.29 10.64 24.41
N GLU A 152 -3.30 11.12 23.69
CA GLU A 152 -4.52 11.71 24.26
C GLU A 152 -5.59 10.68 24.65
N GLY A 153 -5.37 9.38 24.44
CA GLY A 153 -6.37 8.36 24.71
C GLY A 153 -7.60 8.41 23.79
N LYS A 154 -7.50 9.09 22.64
CA LYS A 154 -8.55 9.14 21.60
C LYS A 154 -8.46 7.96 20.62
N PHE A 155 -7.29 7.34 20.57
CA PHE A 155 -7.03 6.17 19.75
C PHE A 155 -6.31 5.12 20.60
N PHE A 156 -6.90 3.93 20.72
CA PHE A 156 -6.28 2.83 21.45
C PHE A 156 -5.74 1.79 20.48
N LEU A 157 -4.55 1.30 20.79
CA LEU A 157 -3.95 0.16 20.12
C LEU A 157 -4.68 -1.11 20.57
N ASN A 158 -4.87 -2.03 19.64
CA ASN A 158 -5.46 -3.33 19.92
C ASN A 158 -4.69 -4.40 19.13
N PRO A 159 -4.55 -5.61 19.68
CA PRO A 159 -4.11 -6.73 18.89
C PRO A 159 -5.16 -7.04 17.81
N PRO A 160 -4.76 -7.62 16.68
CA PRO A 160 -5.71 -8.16 15.73
C PRO A 160 -6.50 -9.30 16.38
N ALA A 161 -7.79 -9.41 16.04
CA ALA A 161 -8.61 -10.56 16.42
C ALA A 161 -8.08 -11.84 15.74
N GLU A 162 -7.67 -11.71 14.48
CA GLU A 162 -7.02 -12.75 13.69
C GLU A 162 -5.95 -12.12 12.79
N THR A 163 -4.80 -12.79 12.65
CA THR A 163 -3.72 -12.38 11.74
C THR A 163 -4.13 -12.65 10.30
N LEU A 164 -3.66 -11.82 9.35
CA LEU A 164 -3.88 -12.10 7.93
C LEU A 164 -3.01 -13.28 7.46
N PRO A 165 -3.49 -14.07 6.48
CA PRO A 165 -2.72 -15.19 5.96
C PRO A 165 -1.44 -14.71 5.28
N THR A 166 -0.35 -15.47 5.43
CA THR A 166 0.98 -15.15 4.84
C THR A 166 1.31 -16.00 3.62
N ASN A 167 0.50 -17.02 3.33
CA ASN A 167 0.75 -18.03 2.30
C ASN A 167 -0.41 -18.15 1.29
N THR A 168 -1.27 -17.14 1.19
CA THR A 168 -2.42 -17.15 0.28
C THR A 168 -1.96 -17.30 -1.17
N ILE A 169 -2.48 -18.33 -1.85
CA ILE A 169 -2.30 -18.51 -3.28
C ILE A 169 -3.28 -17.58 -3.99
N TYR A 170 -2.77 -16.49 -4.55
CA TYR A 170 -3.56 -15.61 -5.41
C TYR A 170 -3.97 -16.36 -6.68
N LYS A 171 -5.27 -16.69 -6.78
CA LYS A 171 -5.88 -17.32 -7.96
C LYS A 171 -6.65 -16.26 -8.75
N PRO A 172 -5.99 -15.57 -9.69
CA PRO A 172 -6.66 -14.61 -10.55
C PRO A 172 -7.79 -15.28 -11.36
N MET A 173 -8.91 -14.57 -11.56
CA MET A 173 -9.94 -15.01 -12.52
C MET A 173 -9.31 -15.29 -13.90
N ASN A 174 -9.58 -16.46 -14.47
CA ASN A 174 -9.03 -16.84 -15.76
C ASN A 174 -9.49 -15.86 -16.85
N GLN A 175 -8.56 -15.43 -17.70
CA GLN A 175 -8.89 -14.63 -18.87
C GLN A 175 -9.32 -15.59 -19.98
N ILE A 176 -10.64 -15.68 -20.22
CA ILE A 176 -11.25 -16.67 -21.14
C ILE A 176 -11.25 -16.15 -22.59
N SER A 177 -11.06 -14.85 -22.82
CA SER A 177 -11.04 -14.24 -24.14
C SER A 177 -9.81 -13.37 -24.37
N GLU A 178 -9.34 -13.35 -25.62
CA GLU A 178 -8.35 -12.36 -26.07
C GLU A 178 -8.91 -10.96 -25.88
N LEU A 179 -8.08 -10.05 -25.34
CA LEU A 179 -8.44 -8.63 -25.21
C LEU A 179 -8.70 -8.07 -26.60
N ARG A 180 -9.97 -7.85 -26.96
CA ARG A 180 -10.32 -7.09 -28.17
C ARG A 180 -9.75 -5.69 -28.02
N PHE A 181 -8.76 -5.37 -28.86
CA PHE A 181 -8.17 -4.04 -28.91
C PHE A 181 -9.22 -3.06 -29.44
N VAL A 182 -9.91 -2.35 -28.53
CA VAL A 182 -10.84 -1.29 -28.94
C VAL A 182 -10.01 -0.06 -29.27
N LYS A 183 -9.72 0.15 -30.56
CA LYS A 183 -9.26 1.46 -31.06
C LYS A 183 -10.35 2.48 -30.70
N ARG A 184 -10.07 3.41 -29.79
CA ARG A 184 -10.95 4.56 -29.57
C ARG A 184 -10.81 5.48 -30.79
N GLN A 185 -11.96 5.82 -31.39
CA GLN A 185 -12.09 6.88 -32.39
C GLN A 185 -11.75 8.24 -31.78
#